data_AF-A0A161M4P4-F1
#
_entry.id   AF-A0A161M4P4-F1
#
_cell.length_a   1.000
_cell.length_b   1.000
_cell.length_c   1.000
_cell.angle_alpha   90.00
_cell.angle_beta   90.00
_cell.angle_gamma   90.00
#
_symmetry.space_group_name_H-M   'P 1'
#
loop_
_entity.id
_entity.type
_entity.pdbx_description
1 polymer ?
#
loop_
_entity_poly.entity_id
_entity_poly.type
_entity_poly.pdbx_seq_one_letter_code
_entity_poly.pdbx_strand_id
1 'polypeptide(L)'
;IVPKLLGELCSGAMSPAQHLEQQQALVKQFAEILEFVLKFDEYKMKTPAIQNDFSYYRRTMNRRQRMWSSDCGATGDRNNRLQDPLLSCCGGSEEVSSDLANRMSLFYAHATPMLRVLTEATAAFVQQNNDIPVENTTETLATMAKVCLRMLESPSLVSQFEHEETELLVLRVMVGLVILYDHVHPQGAFTKSSNLDVKGCIRLLKEQPPVKSEPLLNALRYTTKHLNDDSTPK
;
A
#
# COMPACT_ATOMS: atom_id res chain seq x y z
N ILE A 1 -5.65 0.99 -11.28
CA ILE A 1 -4.59 0.31 -12.06
C ILE A 1 -4.47 -1.15 -11.61
N VAL A 2 -4.26 -1.41 -10.31
CA VAL A 2 -4.07 -2.76 -9.76
C VAL A 2 -5.14 -3.78 -10.18
N PRO A 3 -6.46 -3.53 -10.10
CA PRO A 3 -7.46 -4.50 -10.56
C PRO A 3 -7.34 -4.86 -12.04
N LYS A 4 -6.90 -3.93 -12.89
CA LYS A 4 -6.67 -4.20 -14.32
C LYS A 4 -5.46 -5.11 -14.53
N LEU A 5 -4.37 -4.86 -13.79
CA LEU A 5 -3.18 -5.73 -13.84
C LEU A 5 -3.51 -7.14 -13.35
N LEU A 6 -4.23 -7.26 -12.24
CA LEU A 6 -4.64 -8.55 -11.71
C LEU A 6 -5.59 -9.28 -12.67
N GLY A 7 -6.49 -8.55 -13.34
CA GLY A 7 -7.32 -9.11 -14.42
C GLY A 7 -6.48 -9.80 -15.49
N GLU A 8 -5.45 -9.14 -16.02
CA GLU A 8 -4.59 -9.72 -17.06
C GLU A 8 -3.65 -10.84 -16.54
N LEU A 9 -3.19 -10.74 -15.29
CA LEU A 9 -2.22 -11.66 -14.68
C LEU A 9 -2.86 -12.89 -14.00
N CYS A 10 -4.18 -12.91 -13.83
CA CYS A 10 -4.90 -13.97 -13.09
C CYS A 10 -6.08 -14.57 -13.88
N SER A 11 -6.39 -14.07 -15.07
CA SER A 11 -7.48 -14.59 -15.91
C SER A 11 -6.98 -15.49 -17.04
N GLY A 12 -7.92 -16.24 -17.63
CA GLY A 12 -7.64 -17.13 -18.75
C GLY A 12 -7.15 -18.51 -18.33
N ALA A 13 -6.58 -19.24 -19.29
CA ALA A 13 -6.17 -20.64 -19.12
C ALA A 13 -4.67 -20.80 -18.83
N MET A 14 -3.92 -19.70 -18.74
CA MET A 14 -2.48 -19.75 -18.48
C MET A 14 -2.23 -20.05 -17.01
N SER A 15 -1.19 -20.82 -16.73
CA SER A 15 -0.73 -21.02 -15.36
C SER A 15 -0.04 -19.75 -14.84
N PRO A 16 0.06 -19.57 -13.51
CA PRO A 16 0.83 -18.49 -12.90
C PRO A 16 2.24 -18.30 -13.48
N ALA A 17 2.96 -19.40 -13.72
CA ALA A 17 4.30 -19.35 -14.31
C ALA A 17 4.28 -18.83 -15.75
N GLN A 18 3.29 -19.24 -16.54
CA GLN A 18 3.13 -18.76 -17.92
C GLN A 18 2.79 -17.27 -17.98
N HIS A 19 1.93 -16.78 -17.08
CA HIS A 19 1.69 -15.33 -16.94
C HIS A 19 3.00 -14.58 -16.65
N LEU A 20 3.81 -15.10 -15.73
CA LEU A 20 5.08 -14.47 -15.35
C LEU A 20 6.09 -14.43 -16.50
N GLU A 21 6.17 -15.49 -17.29
CA GLU A 21 7.08 -15.61 -18.44
C GLU A 21 6.65 -14.77 -19.64
N GLN A 22 5.35 -14.77 -19.96
CA GLN A 22 4.82 -14.14 -21.19
C GLN A 22 4.49 -12.67 -21.00
N GLN A 23 4.09 -12.25 -19.79
CA GLN A 23 3.61 -10.90 -19.50
C GLN A 23 4.58 -10.12 -18.60
N GLN A 24 5.89 -10.23 -18.87
CA GLN A 24 6.95 -9.64 -18.04
C GLN A 24 6.77 -8.15 -17.76
N ALA A 25 6.28 -7.37 -18.73
CA ALA A 25 6.02 -5.95 -18.55
C ALA A 25 4.93 -5.67 -17.50
N LEU A 26 3.86 -6.47 -17.46
CA LEU A 26 2.78 -6.33 -16.47
C LEU A 26 3.25 -6.77 -15.09
N VAL A 27 4.03 -7.85 -15.01
CA VAL A 27 4.67 -8.30 -13.76
C VAL A 27 5.57 -7.22 -13.19
N LYS A 28 6.41 -6.60 -14.05
CA LYS A 28 7.28 -5.50 -13.64
C LYS A 28 6.49 -4.28 -13.15
N GLN A 29 5.44 -3.88 -13.86
CA GLN A 29 4.57 -2.79 -13.40
C GLN A 29 3.92 -3.10 -12.04
N PHE A 30 3.48 -4.33 -11.83
CA PHE A 30 2.91 -4.72 -10.55
C PHE A 30 3.96 -4.69 -9.43
N ALA A 31 5.19 -5.15 -9.70
CA ALA A 31 6.32 -5.06 -8.78
C ALA A 31 6.68 -3.59 -8.44
N GLU A 32 6.71 -2.69 -9.41
CA GLU A 32 6.97 -1.26 -9.21
C GLU A 32 5.88 -0.59 -8.34
N ILE A 33 4.60 -1.00 -8.50
CA ILE A 33 3.51 -0.55 -7.62
C ILE A 33 3.74 -1.02 -6.18
N LEU A 34 4.10 -2.29 -5.99
CA LEU A 34 4.39 -2.84 -4.66
C LEU A 34 5.57 -2.10 -4.01
N GLU A 35 6.65 -1.86 -4.76
CA GLU A 35 7.79 -1.10 -4.27
C GLU A 35 7.39 0.31 -3.83
N PHE A 36 6.62 1.02 -4.67
CA PHE A 36 6.12 2.36 -4.36
C PHE A 36 5.28 2.36 -3.08
N VAL A 37 4.35 1.42 -2.95
CA VAL A 37 3.45 1.31 -1.80
C VAL A 37 4.25 1.13 -0.50
N LEU A 38 5.20 0.18 -0.50
CA LEU A 38 6.02 -0.09 0.69
C LEU A 38 6.95 1.09 1.02
N LYS A 39 7.54 1.76 0.01
CA LYS A 39 8.37 2.95 0.22
C LYS A 39 7.56 4.12 0.78
N PHE A 40 6.38 4.38 0.22
CA PHE A 40 5.50 5.44 0.71
C PHE A 40 5.18 5.25 2.19
N ASP A 41 4.77 4.04 2.56
CA ASP A 41 4.40 3.74 3.94
C ASP A 41 5.62 3.79 4.89
N GLU A 42 6.79 3.35 4.42
CA GLU A 42 8.06 3.50 5.16
C GLU A 42 8.38 4.97 5.46
N TYR A 43 8.31 5.85 4.45
CA TYR A 43 8.54 7.28 4.65
C TYR A 43 7.48 7.90 5.55
N LYS A 44 6.21 7.57 5.35
CA LYS A 44 5.11 8.06 6.18
C LYS A 44 5.30 7.70 7.65
N MET A 45 5.70 6.46 7.95
CA MET A 45 5.96 6.03 9.34
C MET A 45 7.11 6.79 9.99
N LYS A 46 8.09 7.26 9.21
CA LYS A 46 9.21 8.08 9.69
C LYS A 46 8.87 9.58 9.79
N THR A 47 7.68 10.00 9.37
CA THR A 47 7.28 11.42 9.34
C THR A 47 5.98 11.67 10.14
N PRO A 48 6.04 11.70 11.48
CA PRO A 48 4.86 11.95 12.32
C PRO A 48 4.22 13.32 12.10
N ALA A 49 4.99 14.30 11.57
CA ALA A 49 4.50 15.65 11.26
C ALA A 49 3.31 15.65 10.29
N ILE A 50 3.21 14.70 9.34
CA ILE A 50 2.13 14.66 8.33
C ILE A 50 0.75 14.67 8.99
N GLN A 51 0.53 13.86 10.02
CA GLN A 51 -0.76 13.82 10.73
C GLN A 51 -1.01 15.11 11.53
N ASN A 52 0.02 15.65 12.15
CA ASN A 52 -0.07 16.87 12.97
C ASN A 52 -0.39 18.09 12.11
N ASP A 53 0.31 18.26 11.00
CA ASP A 53 0.15 19.36 10.06
C ASP A 53 -1.24 19.33 9.42
N PHE A 54 -1.69 18.14 9.00
CA PHE A 54 -3.03 18.00 8.44
C PHE A 54 -4.12 18.27 9.49
N SER A 55 -3.93 17.82 10.73
CA SER A 55 -4.83 18.14 11.85
C SER A 55 -4.85 19.64 12.17
N TYR A 56 -3.71 20.32 12.06
CA TYR A 56 -3.62 21.77 12.20
C TYR A 56 -4.36 22.50 11.08
N TYR A 57 -4.13 22.12 9.82
CA TYR A 57 -4.84 22.65 8.66
C TYR A 57 -6.36 22.59 8.85
N ARG A 58 -6.90 21.41 9.22
CA ARG A 58 -8.34 21.23 9.45
C ARG A 58 -8.90 22.16 10.53
N ARG A 59 -8.19 22.31 11.66
CA ARG A 59 -8.62 23.19 12.75
C ARG A 59 -8.64 24.66 12.32
N THR A 60 -7.65 25.09 11.54
CA THR A 60 -7.54 26.46 11.04
C THR A 60 -8.63 26.78 10.02
N MET A 61 -8.88 25.88 9.05
CA MET A 61 -9.94 26.06 8.06
C MET A 61 -11.33 26.09 8.69
N ASN A 62 -11.62 25.20 9.65
CA ASN A 62 -12.90 25.19 10.37
C ASN A 62 -13.13 26.44 11.23
N ARG A 63 -12.06 27.08 11.71
CA ARG A 63 -12.16 28.36 12.44
C ARG A 63 -12.46 29.49 11.45
N ARG A 64 -11.75 29.53 10.33
CA ARG A 64 -11.94 30.52 9.26
C ARG A 64 -13.36 30.50 8.69
N GLN A 65 -13.90 29.32 8.40
CA GLN A 65 -15.29 29.16 7.92
C GLN A 65 -16.33 29.67 8.91
N ARG A 66 -16.11 29.43 10.22
CA ARG A 66 -17.01 29.95 11.28
C ARG A 66 -16.95 31.47 11.40
N MET A 67 -15.75 32.05 11.36
CA MET A 67 -15.59 33.52 11.40
C MET A 67 -16.29 34.19 10.21
N TRP A 68 -16.11 33.64 9.00
CA TRP A 68 -16.80 34.14 7.80
C TRP A 68 -18.33 34.01 7.88
N SER A 69 -18.83 32.89 8.43
CA SER A 69 -20.27 32.65 8.59
C SER A 69 -20.91 33.54 9.65
N SER A 70 -20.16 33.99 10.67
CA SER A 70 -20.65 34.91 11.69
C SER A 70 -20.72 36.37 11.20
N ASP A 71 -19.77 36.82 10.38
CA ASP A 71 -19.74 38.21 9.89
C ASP A 71 -20.81 38.51 8.84
N CYS A 72 -21.24 37.52 8.05
CA CYS A 72 -22.33 37.69 7.08
C CYS A 72 -23.74 37.61 7.70
N GLY A 73 -23.85 37.35 9.02
CA GLY A 73 -25.11 37.26 9.75
C GLY A 73 -25.52 38.53 10.52
N ALA A 74 -24.69 39.58 10.58
CA ALA A 74 -24.92 40.69 11.50
C ALA A 74 -25.17 42.07 10.86
N THR A 75 -24.79 42.33 9.60
CA THR A 75 -25.08 43.62 8.95
C THR A 75 -25.30 43.46 7.46
N GLY A 76 -26.50 43.80 7.00
CA GLY A 76 -26.88 43.84 5.59
C GLY A 76 -26.22 44.98 4.81
N ASP A 77 -24.90 44.96 4.69
CA ASP A 77 -24.18 45.93 3.87
C ASP A 77 -23.19 45.23 2.93
N ARG A 78 -23.64 45.00 1.69
CA ARG A 78 -22.96 44.22 0.65
C ARG A 78 -21.75 44.93 0.02
N ASN A 79 -21.41 46.15 0.47
CA ASN A 79 -20.52 47.03 -0.28
C ASN A 79 -19.08 47.15 0.23
N ASN A 80 -18.68 46.47 1.31
CA ASN A 80 -17.30 46.52 1.78
C ASN A 80 -16.62 45.15 1.68
N ARG A 81 -16.40 44.67 0.44
CA ARG A 81 -15.39 43.64 0.16
C ARG A 81 -14.01 44.28 0.33
N LEU A 82 -13.60 44.54 1.56
CA LEU A 82 -12.19 44.71 1.86
C LEU A 82 -11.56 43.34 1.66
N GLN A 83 -10.95 43.21 0.49
CA GLN A 83 -10.01 42.18 0.11
C GLN A 83 -9.02 42.02 1.26
N ASP A 84 -9.16 40.97 2.07
CA ASP A 84 -8.15 40.63 3.05
C ASP A 84 -6.82 40.42 2.28
N PRO A 85 -5.75 41.17 2.55
CA PRO A 85 -4.49 41.05 1.81
C PRO A 85 -3.90 39.64 1.92
N LEU A 86 -4.24 38.87 2.96
CA LEU A 86 -3.84 37.46 3.09
C LEU A 86 -4.58 36.50 2.14
N LEU A 87 -5.74 36.91 1.61
CA LEU A 87 -6.48 36.16 0.58
C LEU A 87 -5.80 36.26 -0.80
N SER A 88 -5.01 37.30 -1.05
CA SER A 88 -4.30 37.50 -2.32
C SER A 88 -3.08 36.60 -2.47
N CYS A 89 -2.48 36.14 -1.37
CA CYS A 89 -1.26 35.31 -1.42
C CYS A 89 -1.54 33.82 -1.64
N CYS A 90 -2.79 33.37 -1.44
CA CYS A 90 -3.21 31.98 -1.65
C CYS A 90 -4.13 31.85 -2.88
N GLY A 91 -4.03 32.79 -3.82
CA GLY A 91 -4.77 32.76 -5.09
C GLY A 91 -4.31 31.59 -5.95
N GLY A 92 -4.95 30.43 -5.79
CA GLY A 92 -4.82 29.29 -6.70
C GLY A 92 -5.03 27.90 -6.11
N SER A 93 -4.99 27.69 -4.79
CA SER A 93 -5.20 26.35 -4.22
C SER A 93 -6.69 26.06 -4.05
N GLU A 94 -7.23 25.08 -4.78
CA GLU A 94 -8.56 24.52 -4.51
C GLU A 94 -8.68 24.18 -3.02
N GLU A 95 -9.61 24.82 -2.31
CA GLU A 95 -9.83 24.52 -0.90
C GLU A 95 -10.34 23.08 -0.75
N VAL A 96 -9.71 22.31 0.14
CA VAL A 96 -10.09 20.92 0.40
C VAL A 96 -11.48 20.88 1.03
N SER A 97 -12.43 20.17 0.40
CA SER A 97 -13.77 19.99 0.95
C SER A 97 -13.76 19.21 2.28
N SER A 98 -14.76 19.42 3.13
CA SER A 98 -14.88 18.73 4.42
C SER A 98 -14.87 17.20 4.26
N ASP A 99 -15.57 16.68 3.25
CA ASP A 99 -15.63 15.24 2.97
C ASP A 99 -14.29 14.66 2.52
N LEU A 100 -13.57 15.38 1.64
CA LEU A 100 -12.23 14.98 1.24
C LEU A 100 -11.27 15.01 2.43
N ALA A 101 -11.36 16.04 3.29
CA ALA A 101 -10.53 16.14 4.48
C ALA A 101 -10.78 15.01 5.49
N ASN A 102 -12.03 14.54 5.62
CA ASN A 102 -12.37 13.38 6.44
C ASN A 102 -11.73 12.10 5.89
N ARG A 103 -11.82 11.87 4.58
CA ARG A 103 -11.17 10.71 3.92
C ARG A 103 -9.65 10.75 4.06
N MET A 104 -9.03 11.91 3.86
CA MET A 104 -7.59 12.09 4.07
C MET A 104 -7.19 11.82 5.52
N SER A 105 -8.01 12.22 6.50
CA SER A 105 -7.73 11.94 7.92
C SER A 105 -7.71 10.45 8.21
N LEU A 106 -8.70 9.70 7.70
CA LEU A 106 -8.75 8.25 7.83
C LEU A 106 -7.58 7.57 7.12
N PHE A 107 -7.23 8.05 5.93
CA PHE A 107 -6.06 7.57 5.20
C PHE A 107 -4.80 7.73 6.05
N TYR A 108 -4.45 8.94 6.48
CA TYR A 108 -3.21 9.16 7.23
C TYR A 108 -3.21 8.57 8.64
N ALA A 109 -4.37 8.28 9.24
CA ALA A 109 -4.46 7.64 10.56
C ALA A 109 -3.84 6.22 10.58
N HIS A 110 -3.90 5.49 9.47
CA HIS A 110 -3.29 4.16 9.37
C HIS A 110 -1.77 4.22 9.32
N ALA A 111 -1.08 3.25 9.94
CA ALA A 111 0.39 3.17 9.89
C ALA A 111 0.89 2.96 8.44
N THR A 112 0.21 2.10 7.69
CA THR A 112 0.53 1.68 6.31
C THR A 112 -0.64 2.01 5.35
N PRO A 113 -0.89 3.29 5.07
CA PRO A 113 -2.09 3.72 4.35
C PRO A 113 -2.14 3.27 2.89
N MET A 114 -1.02 3.25 2.17
CA MET A 114 -1.00 2.78 0.78
C MET A 114 -1.17 1.27 0.71
N LEU A 115 -0.54 0.53 1.63
CA LEU A 115 -0.67 -0.92 1.68
C LEU A 115 -2.09 -1.34 2.03
N ARG A 116 -2.77 -0.61 2.92
CA ARG A 116 -4.21 -0.80 3.19
C ARG A 116 -5.05 -0.62 1.93
N VAL A 117 -4.83 0.46 1.17
CA VAL A 117 -5.57 0.70 -0.08
C VAL A 117 -5.29 -0.44 -1.09
N LEU A 118 -4.06 -0.93 -1.14
CA LEU A 118 -3.69 -2.03 -2.03
C LEU A 118 -4.35 -3.35 -1.63
N THR A 119 -4.35 -3.71 -0.34
CA THR A 119 -5.01 -4.94 0.14
C THR A 119 -6.52 -4.87 -0.08
N GLU A 120 -7.16 -3.73 0.22
CA GLU A 120 -8.59 -3.51 -0.03
C GLU A 120 -8.94 -3.63 -1.52
N ALA A 121 -8.14 -3.01 -2.41
CA ALA A 121 -8.35 -3.09 -3.85
C ALA A 121 -8.17 -4.51 -4.39
N THR A 122 -7.23 -5.27 -3.84
CA THR A 122 -6.96 -6.66 -4.24
C THR A 122 -8.08 -7.59 -3.75
N ALA A 123 -8.53 -7.43 -2.51
CA ALA A 123 -9.67 -8.17 -1.96
C ALA A 123 -10.97 -7.86 -2.73
N ALA A 124 -11.21 -6.58 -3.06
CA ALA A 124 -12.35 -6.16 -3.85
C ALA A 124 -12.31 -6.74 -5.28
N PHE A 125 -11.13 -6.81 -5.91
CA PHE A 125 -10.97 -7.46 -7.21
C PHE A 125 -11.45 -8.92 -7.17
N VAL A 126 -11.00 -9.68 -6.18
CA VAL A 126 -11.39 -11.10 -6.05
C VAL A 126 -12.88 -11.26 -5.76
N GLN A 127 -13.48 -10.35 -4.99
CA GLN A 127 -14.93 -10.38 -4.70
C GLN A 127 -15.80 -9.97 -5.90
N GLN A 128 -15.29 -9.11 -6.79
CA GLN A 128 -16.05 -8.56 -7.92
C GLN A 128 -15.94 -9.39 -9.19
N ASN A 129 -14.91 -10.25 -9.32
CA ASN A 129 -14.67 -11.07 -10.52
C ASN A 129 -14.86 -12.55 -10.17
N ASN A 130 -16.12 -12.95 -9.94
CA ASN A 130 -16.48 -14.34 -9.58
C ASN A 130 -16.21 -15.36 -10.70
N ASP A 131 -15.99 -14.88 -11.93
CA ASP A 131 -15.58 -15.67 -13.08
C ASP A 131 -14.11 -16.10 -13.03
N ILE A 132 -13.29 -15.39 -12.24
CA ILE A 132 -11.89 -15.72 -12.00
C ILE A 132 -11.79 -16.51 -10.69
N PRO A 133 -11.31 -17.77 -10.71
CA PRO A 133 -11.09 -18.52 -9.47
C PRO A 133 -10.12 -17.78 -8.55
N VAL A 134 -10.47 -17.68 -7.26
CA VAL A 134 -9.62 -17.05 -6.22
C VAL A 134 -8.23 -17.69 -6.19
N GLU A 135 -8.17 -18.99 -6.46
CA GLU A 135 -6.97 -19.79 -6.57
C GLU A 135 -5.99 -19.18 -7.57
N ASN A 136 -6.44 -18.75 -8.77
CA ASN A 136 -5.56 -18.13 -9.77
C ASN A 136 -4.83 -16.91 -9.21
N THR A 137 -5.54 -16.01 -8.52
CA THR A 137 -4.92 -14.84 -7.90
C THR A 137 -3.95 -15.24 -6.80
N THR A 138 -4.35 -16.14 -5.91
CA THR A 138 -3.49 -16.56 -4.80
C THR A 138 -2.25 -17.32 -5.28
N GLU A 139 -2.37 -18.17 -6.29
CA GLU A 139 -1.26 -18.91 -6.87
C GLU A 139 -0.32 -18.01 -7.66
N THR A 140 -0.84 -17.01 -8.39
CA THR A 140 0.00 -15.98 -9.04
C THR A 140 0.80 -15.19 -8.00
N LEU A 141 0.16 -14.70 -6.94
CA LEU A 141 0.86 -14.00 -5.85
C LEU A 141 1.91 -14.89 -5.19
N ALA A 142 1.58 -16.15 -4.92
CA ALA A 142 2.50 -17.11 -4.31
C ALA A 142 3.68 -17.46 -5.23
N THR A 143 3.43 -17.61 -6.53
CA THR A 143 4.47 -17.90 -7.53
C THR A 143 5.44 -16.73 -7.64
N MET A 144 4.93 -15.49 -7.72
CA MET A 144 5.78 -14.29 -7.70
C MET A 144 6.63 -14.22 -6.43
N ALA A 145 6.04 -14.49 -5.26
CA ALA A 145 6.78 -14.47 -3.99
C ALA A 145 7.88 -15.54 -3.94
N LYS A 146 7.61 -16.75 -4.45
CA LYS A 146 8.61 -17.81 -4.59
C LYS A 146 9.76 -17.39 -5.51
N VAL A 147 9.46 -16.74 -6.63
CA VAL A 147 10.49 -16.23 -7.55
C VAL A 147 11.36 -15.19 -6.83
N CYS A 148 10.76 -14.21 -6.14
CA CYS A 148 11.51 -13.23 -5.36
C CYS A 148 12.40 -13.89 -4.30
N LEU A 149 11.86 -14.85 -3.54
CA LEU A 149 12.63 -15.58 -2.53
C LEU A 149 13.83 -16.31 -3.16
N ARG A 150 13.62 -17.02 -4.28
CA ARG A 150 14.70 -17.74 -4.99
C ARG A 150 15.75 -16.82 -5.57
N MET A 151 15.34 -15.66 -6.08
CA MET A 151 16.26 -14.63 -6.58
C MET A 151 17.18 -14.10 -5.46
N LEU A 152 16.66 -13.97 -4.24
CA LEU A 152 17.40 -13.46 -3.10
C LEU A 152 18.21 -14.54 -2.36
N GLU A 153 17.77 -15.79 -2.36
CA GLU A 153 18.50 -16.91 -1.73
C GLU A 153 19.66 -17.42 -2.60
N SER A 154 19.63 -17.21 -3.91
CA SER A 154 20.65 -17.71 -4.84
C SER A 154 21.80 -16.71 -4.98
N PRO A 155 23.02 -17.01 -4.47
CA PRO A 155 24.15 -16.06 -4.54
C PRO A 155 24.54 -15.73 -5.98
N SER A 156 24.39 -16.68 -6.91
CA SER A 156 24.66 -16.48 -8.34
C SER A 156 23.68 -15.54 -9.02
N LEU A 157 22.45 -15.41 -8.51
CA LEU A 157 21.47 -14.45 -9.02
C LEU A 157 21.65 -13.09 -8.34
N VAL A 158 21.87 -13.08 -7.03
CA VAL A 158 22.16 -11.84 -6.27
C VAL A 158 23.41 -11.15 -6.82
N SER A 159 24.46 -11.89 -7.20
CA SER A 159 25.66 -11.31 -7.79
C SER A 159 25.43 -10.65 -9.17
N GLN A 160 24.30 -10.93 -9.82
CA GLN A 160 23.91 -10.28 -11.08
C GLN A 160 23.17 -8.96 -10.84
N PHE A 161 22.79 -8.63 -9.60
CA PHE A 161 22.20 -7.35 -9.29
C PHE A 161 23.28 -6.26 -9.33
N GLU A 162 23.23 -5.43 -10.37
CA GLU A 162 24.16 -4.30 -10.53
C GLU A 162 23.95 -3.19 -9.49
N HIS A 163 22.73 -3.10 -8.93
CA HIS A 163 22.31 -2.03 -8.04
C HIS A 163 21.70 -2.58 -6.75
N GLU A 164 22.08 -2.00 -5.62
CA GLU A 164 21.50 -2.31 -4.30
C GLU A 164 19.99 -2.05 -4.27
N GLU A 165 19.52 -1.07 -5.05
CA GLU A 165 18.09 -0.77 -5.20
C GLU A 165 17.29 -1.95 -5.76
N THR A 166 17.89 -2.78 -6.61
CA THR A 166 17.26 -3.98 -7.17
C THR A 166 17.03 -5.02 -6.08
N GLU A 167 18.01 -5.27 -5.22
CA GLU A 167 17.85 -6.18 -4.07
C GLU A 167 16.71 -5.69 -3.15
N LEU A 168 16.71 -4.39 -2.84
CA LEU A 168 15.68 -3.76 -2.02
C LEU A 168 14.28 -3.78 -2.65
N LEU A 169 14.20 -3.63 -3.98
CA LEU A 169 12.96 -3.78 -4.74
C LEU A 169 12.43 -5.21 -4.56
N VAL A 170 13.26 -6.23 -4.79
CA VAL A 170 12.84 -7.63 -4.70
C VAL A 170 12.41 -7.99 -3.26
N LEU A 171 13.11 -7.48 -2.24
CA LEU A 171 12.71 -7.63 -0.83
C LEU A 171 11.34 -7.01 -0.55
N ARG A 172 11.09 -5.79 -1.03
CA ARG A 172 9.79 -5.09 -0.86
C ARG A 172 8.67 -5.81 -1.58
N VAL A 173 8.92 -6.24 -2.82
CA VAL A 173 7.95 -7.00 -3.63
C VAL A 173 7.60 -8.31 -2.95
N MET A 174 8.59 -9.07 -2.47
CA MET A 174 8.37 -10.31 -1.73
C MET A 174 7.43 -10.10 -0.54
N VAL A 175 7.69 -9.08 0.29
CA VAL A 175 6.87 -8.79 1.47
C VAL A 175 5.47 -8.29 1.09
N GLY A 176 5.38 -7.41 0.09
CA GLY A 176 4.09 -6.95 -0.42
C GLY A 176 3.22 -8.10 -0.91
N LEU A 177 3.78 -9.05 -1.66
CA LEU A 177 3.07 -10.23 -2.16
C LEU A 177 2.58 -11.14 -1.02
N VAL A 178 3.40 -11.37 0.02
CA VAL A 178 3.01 -12.13 1.20
C VAL A 178 1.81 -11.48 1.90
N ILE A 179 1.84 -10.15 2.07
CA ILE A 179 0.74 -9.41 2.72
C ILE A 179 -0.53 -9.46 1.86
N LEU A 180 -0.41 -9.27 0.54
CA LEU A 180 -1.59 -9.39 -0.35
C LEU A 180 -2.19 -10.79 -0.33
N TYR A 181 -1.35 -11.83 -0.41
CA TYR A 181 -1.82 -13.21 -0.32
C TYR A 181 -2.57 -13.45 1.00
N ASP A 182 -2.03 -12.97 2.12
CA ASP A 182 -2.67 -13.14 3.43
C ASP A 182 -4.06 -12.49 3.52
N HIS A 183 -4.29 -11.39 2.80
CA HIS A 183 -5.59 -10.73 2.78
C HIS A 183 -6.61 -11.39 1.83
N VAL A 184 -6.13 -12.05 0.79
CA VAL A 184 -6.98 -12.63 -0.28
C VAL A 184 -7.25 -14.11 -0.06
N HIS A 185 -6.27 -14.86 0.43
CA HIS A 185 -6.40 -16.30 0.63
C HIS A 185 -7.39 -16.59 1.76
N PRO A 186 -8.36 -17.51 1.59
CA PRO A 186 -9.41 -17.75 2.60
C PRO A 186 -8.89 -18.15 3.97
N GLN A 187 -7.77 -18.88 4.01
CA GLN A 187 -7.14 -19.35 5.25
C GLN A 187 -5.92 -18.50 5.64
N GLY A 188 -5.58 -17.47 4.88
CA GLY A 188 -4.38 -16.65 5.09
C GLY A 188 -3.08 -17.29 4.62
N ALA A 189 -1.97 -16.58 4.85
CA ALA A 189 -0.63 -16.95 4.42
C ALA A 189 0.10 -17.91 5.38
N PHE A 190 -0.36 -18.00 6.64
CA PHE A 190 0.37 -18.64 7.73
C PHE A 190 -0.02 -20.10 8.00
N THR A 191 -0.98 -20.65 7.25
CA THR A 191 -1.40 -22.04 7.41
C THR A 191 -0.44 -23.00 6.71
N LYS A 192 -0.46 -24.27 7.13
CA LYS A 192 0.35 -25.32 6.48
C LYS A 192 -0.06 -25.62 5.03
N SER A 193 -1.31 -25.31 4.69
CA SER A 193 -1.87 -25.43 3.33
C SER A 193 -1.47 -24.27 2.43
N SER A 194 -0.90 -23.19 2.97
CA SER A 194 -0.46 -22.03 2.21
C SER A 194 0.62 -22.42 1.21
N ASN A 195 0.49 -21.91 -0.01
CA ASN A 195 1.51 -22.08 -1.04
C ASN A 195 2.74 -21.19 -0.82
N LEU A 196 2.76 -20.34 0.22
CA LEU A 196 3.87 -19.45 0.54
C LEU A 196 4.83 -20.05 1.56
N ASP A 197 6.14 -19.95 1.28
CA ASP A 197 7.18 -20.18 2.27
C ASP A 197 7.42 -18.92 3.13
N VAL A 198 6.46 -18.60 4.00
CA VAL A 198 6.54 -17.42 4.87
C VAL A 198 7.75 -17.53 5.82
N LYS A 199 8.10 -18.75 6.26
CA LYS A 199 9.26 -18.98 7.13
C LYS A 199 10.57 -18.67 6.40
N GLY A 200 10.70 -19.12 5.16
CA GLY A 200 11.82 -18.77 4.27
C GLY A 200 11.94 -17.27 4.09
N CYS A 201 10.84 -16.58 3.77
CA CYS A 201 10.82 -15.11 3.65
C CYS A 201 11.27 -14.41 4.93
N ILE A 202 10.77 -14.81 6.10
CA ILE A 202 11.16 -14.21 7.39
C ILE A 202 12.63 -14.51 7.73
N ARG A 203 13.10 -15.73 7.46
CA ARG A 203 14.51 -16.10 7.67
C ARG A 203 15.42 -15.22 6.83
N LEU A 204 15.14 -15.10 5.53
CA LEU A 204 15.89 -14.25 4.61
C LEU A 204 15.90 -12.80 5.10
N LEU A 205 14.75 -12.24 5.50
CA LEU A 205 14.69 -10.88 6.04
C LEU A 205 15.55 -10.69 7.29
N LYS A 206 15.63 -11.69 8.18
CA LYS A 206 16.47 -11.63 9.38
C LYS A 206 17.97 -11.68 9.10
N GLU A 207 18.37 -12.22 7.95
CA GLU A 207 19.77 -12.25 7.50
C GLU A 207 20.21 -10.91 6.89
N GLN A 208 19.27 -10.05 6.53
CA GLN A 208 19.52 -8.73 5.97
C GLN A 208 19.85 -7.70 7.06
N PRO A 209 20.65 -6.65 6.74
CA PRO A 209 20.95 -5.56 7.67
C PRO A 209 19.66 -4.96 8.28
N PRO A 210 19.63 -4.65 9.60
CA PRO A 210 18.41 -4.16 10.27
C PRO A 210 17.77 -2.95 9.59
N VAL A 211 18.57 -2.04 9.05
CA VAL A 211 18.11 -0.86 8.30
C VAL A 211 17.23 -1.24 7.10
N LYS A 212 17.52 -2.36 6.43
CA LYS A 212 16.75 -2.88 5.30
C LYS A 212 15.54 -3.71 5.76
N SER A 213 15.71 -4.53 6.78
CA SER A 213 14.74 -5.57 7.16
C SER A 213 13.68 -5.13 8.17
N GLU A 214 14.00 -4.24 9.11
CA GLU A 214 13.07 -3.81 10.16
C GLU A 214 11.77 -3.19 9.61
N PRO A 215 11.79 -2.28 8.61
CA PRO A 215 10.55 -1.73 8.06
C PRO A 215 9.66 -2.83 7.46
N LEU A 216 10.26 -3.81 6.79
CA LEU A 216 9.57 -4.90 6.13
C LEU A 216 9.00 -5.91 7.14
N LEU A 217 9.76 -6.23 8.19
CA LEU A 217 9.31 -7.07 9.29
C LEU A 217 8.15 -6.40 10.06
N ASN A 218 8.20 -5.08 10.26
CA ASN A 218 7.11 -4.33 10.85
C ASN A 218 5.86 -4.32 9.95
N ALA A 219 6.02 -4.19 8.63
CA ALA A 219 4.90 -4.30 7.69
C ALA A 219 4.20 -5.66 7.81
N LEU A 220 4.97 -6.76 7.87
CA LEU A 220 4.42 -8.10 8.14
C LEU A 220 3.71 -8.16 9.49
N ARG A 221 4.33 -7.62 10.55
CA ARG A 221 3.78 -7.71 11.92
C ARG A 221 2.46 -6.98 12.10
N TYR A 222 2.30 -5.81 11.47
CA TYR A 222 1.18 -4.91 11.74
C TYR A 222 0.14 -4.86 10.64
N THR A 223 0.45 -5.35 9.42
CA THR A 223 -0.47 -5.25 8.27
C THR A 223 -1.01 -6.61 7.83
N THR A 224 -0.43 -7.72 8.28
CA THR A 224 -1.01 -9.05 8.00
C THR A 224 -2.31 -9.24 8.78
N LYS A 225 -3.24 -9.99 8.18
CA LYS A 225 -4.58 -10.27 8.69
C LYS A 225 -4.59 -11.46 9.64
N HIS A 226 -3.89 -12.55 9.31
CA HIS A 226 -4.01 -13.82 10.03
C HIS A 226 -2.81 -14.16 10.93
N LEU A 227 -1.83 -13.25 11.07
CA LEU A 227 -0.64 -13.51 11.90
C LEU A 227 -0.98 -13.77 13.38
N ASN A 228 -2.01 -13.13 13.91
CA ASN A 228 -2.42 -13.25 15.31
C ASN A 228 -3.48 -14.33 15.55
N ASP A 229 -3.82 -15.13 14.53
CA ASP A 229 -4.82 -16.18 14.65
C ASP A 229 -4.28 -17.36 15.46
N ASP A 230 -5.13 -18.04 16.23
CA ASP A 230 -4.75 -19.21 17.03
C ASP A 230 -4.23 -20.38 16.19
N SER A 231 -4.63 -20.44 14.91
CA SER A 231 -4.16 -21.43 13.94
C SER A 231 -2.74 -21.16 13.42
N THR A 232 -2.21 -19.96 13.63
CA THR A 232 -0.88 -19.58 13.15
C THR A 232 0.20 -20.24 14.02
N PRO A 233 1.18 -20.96 13.42
CA PRO A 233 2.24 -21.61 14.18
C PRO A 233 3.03 -20.58 15.01
N LYS A 234 3.19 -20.88 16.31
CA LYS A 234 3.99 -20.08 17.25
C LYS A 234 5.49 -20.28 17.06
#